data_AF-A0A6M0AUH5-F1
#
_entry.id   AF-A0A6M0AUH5-F1
#
_cell.length_a   1.000
_cell.length_b   1.000
_cell.length_c   1.000
_cell.angle_alpha   90.00
_cell.angle_beta   90.00
_cell.angle_gamma   90.00
#
_symmetry.space_group_name_H-M   'P 1'
#
loop_
_entity.id
_entity.type
_entity.pdbx_description
1 polymer ?
#
loop_
_entity_poly.entity_id
_entity_poly.type
_entity_poly.pdbx_seq_one_letter_code
_entity_poly.pdbx_strand_id
1 'polypeptide(L)' 'MKTPTKIIRTDKWRLNPTNNQRILLCETVEVYRRACRYLVGIIYTHWEELGSLTTDQLTPAVEKLMHQTAKRP' A
#
# COMPACT_ATOMS: atom_id res chain seq x y z
N MET A 1 13.60 -30.42 19.43
CA MET A 1 13.07 -29.15 19.98
C MET A 1 13.09 -28.11 18.88
N LYS A 2 11.96 -27.45 18.57
CA LYS A 2 11.92 -26.36 17.58
C LYS A 2 12.50 -25.10 18.21
N THR A 3 13.43 -24.45 17.53
CA THR A 3 14.02 -23.19 17.98
C THR A 3 12.92 -22.12 18.09
N PRO A 4 12.79 -21.40 19.21
CA PRO A 4 11.79 -20.36 19.34
C PRO A 4 12.02 -19.27 18.28
N THR A 5 10.97 -18.89 17.56
CA THR A 5 11.02 -17.78 16.60
C THR A 5 11.44 -16.50 17.32
N LYS A 6 12.54 -15.91 16.89
CA LYS A 6 13.07 -14.67 17.47
C LYS A 6 12.07 -13.53 17.22
N ILE A 7 11.29 -13.18 18.23
CA ILE A 7 10.37 -12.04 18.18
C ILE A 7 11.21 -10.76 18.12
N ILE A 8 11.27 -10.13 16.94
CA ILE A 8 11.94 -8.84 16.78
C ILE A 8 11.02 -7.76 17.37
N ARG A 9 11.41 -7.27 18.55
CA ARG A 9 10.77 -6.18 19.31
C ARG A 9 11.16 -4.82 18.70
N THR A 10 10.27 -4.22 17.90
CA THR A 10 10.48 -2.92 17.22
C THR A 10 10.45 -1.73 18.19
N ASP A 11 9.85 -1.89 19.38
CA ASP A 11 9.80 -0.90 20.47
C ASP A 11 11.19 -0.53 21.03
N LYS A 12 12.22 -1.33 20.76
CA LYS A 12 13.60 -1.06 21.19
C LYS A 12 14.44 -0.32 20.16
N TRP A 13 13.90 -0.02 18.98
CA TRP A 13 14.67 0.62 17.91
C TRP A 13 14.77 2.12 18.18
N ARG A 14 15.94 2.57 18.64
CA ARG A 14 16.31 3.99 18.62
C ARG A 14 16.64 4.39 17.20
N LEU A 15 15.62 4.76 16.43
CA LEU A 15 15.81 5.35 15.12
C LEU A 15 16.48 6.73 15.30
N ASN A 16 17.69 6.89 14.75
CA ASN A 16 18.37 8.18 14.67
C ASN A 16 18.51 8.60 13.20
N PRO A 17 17.39 8.93 12.51
CA PRO A 17 17.43 9.23 11.09
C PRO A 17 18.11 10.57 10.85
N THR A 18 18.95 10.61 9.81
CA THR A 18 19.50 11.86 9.28
C THR A 18 18.40 12.77 8.75
N ASN A 19 18.70 14.05 8.54
CA ASN A 19 17.72 15.00 7.97
C ASN A 19 17.17 14.51 6.61
N ASN A 20 18.04 13.97 5.74
CA ASN A 20 17.61 13.43 4.46
C ASN A 20 16.69 12.21 4.62
N GLN A 21 16.98 11.32 5.57
CA GLN A 21 16.10 10.17 5.85
C GLN A 21 14.73 10.60 6.37
N ARG A 22 14.65 11.69 7.15
CA ARG A 22 13.37 12.26 7.60
C ARG A 22 12.56 12.83 6.44
N ILE A 23 13.21 13.54 5.52
CA ILE A 23 12.55 14.08 4.32
C ILE A 23 11.98 12.95 3.48
N LEU A 24 12.80 11.94 3.15
CA LEU A 24 12.35 10.78 2.37
C LEU A 24 11.22 10.00 3.06
N LEU A 25 11.26 9.89 4.39
CA LEU A 25 10.18 9.28 5.16
C LEU A 25 8.87 10.08 5.02
N CYS A 26 8.92 11.41 5.13
CA CYS A 26 7.76 12.26 4.94
C CYS A 26 7.19 12.11 3.52
N GLU A 27 8.03 12.17 2.49
CA GLU A 27 7.62 11.97 1.09
C GLU A 27 6.97 10.60 0.88
N THR A 28 7.56 9.54 1.46
CA THR A 28 7.01 8.18 1.40
C THR A 28 5.60 8.13 2.03
N VAL A 29 5.43 8.75 3.19
CA VAL A 29 4.13 8.81 3.88
C VAL A 29 3.11 9.59 3.05
N GLU A 30 3.51 10.68 2.41
CA GLU A 30 2.62 11.48 1.55
C GLU A 30 2.16 10.69 0.34
N VAL A 31 3.09 10.04 -0.38
CA VAL A 31 2.76 9.19 -1.54
C VAL A 31 1.85 8.04 -1.12
N TYR A 32 2.18 7.36 -0.02
CA TYR A 32 1.37 6.26 0.49
C TYR A 32 -0.07 6.71 0.82
N ARG A 33 -0.21 7.81 1.57
CA ARG A 33 -1.52 8.37 1.92
C ARG A 33 -2.33 8.78 0.70
N ARG A 34 -1.68 9.34 -0.32
CA ARG A 34 -2.33 9.69 -1.59
C ARG A 34 -2.83 8.44 -2.32
N ALA A 35 -2.01 7.39 -2.39
CA ALA A 35 -2.40 6.12 -2.99
C ALA A 35 -3.60 5.49 -2.25
N CYS A 36 -3.59 5.47 -0.92
CA CYS A 36 -4.73 4.97 -0.13
C CYS A 36 -6.01 5.77 -0.40
N ARG A 37 -5.94 7.11 -0.49
CA ARG A 37 -7.12 7.93 -0.81
C ARG A 37 -7.69 7.60 -2.19
N TYR A 38 -6.84 7.42 -3.20
CA TYR A 38 -7.29 7.01 -4.53
C TYR A 38 -7.92 5.62 -4.53
N LEU A 39 -7.26 4.64 -3.88
CA LEU A 39 -7.78 3.30 -3.75
C LEU A 39 -9.18 3.30 -3.12
N VAL A 40 -9.34 3.97 -1.98
CA VAL A 40 -10.64 4.07 -1.30
C VAL A 40 -11.69 4.72 -2.20
N GLY A 41 -11.34 5.83 -2.87
CA GLY A 41 -12.25 6.50 -3.80
C GLY A 41 -12.71 5.57 -4.94
N ILE A 42 -11.81 4.81 -5.54
CA ILE A 42 -12.13 3.86 -6.61
C ILE A 42 -13.04 2.74 -6.10
N ILE A 43 -12.71 2.13 -4.96
CA ILE A 43 -13.52 1.05 -4.39
C ILE A 43 -14.95 1.53 -4.12
N TYR A 44 -15.13 2.70 -3.51
CA TYR A 44 -16.47 3.22 -3.23
C TYR A 44 -17.23 3.66 -4.49
N THR A 45 -16.55 4.21 -5.49
CA THR A 45 -17.18 4.69 -6.73
C THR A 45 -17.61 3.54 -7.64
N HIS A 46 -16.81 2.47 -7.69
CA HIS A 46 -17.00 1.34 -8.61
C HIS A 46 -17.41 0.06 -7.88
N TRP A 47 -17.96 0.14 -6.67
CA TRP A 47 -18.26 -1.06 -5.87
C TRP A 47 -19.23 -2.03 -6.58
N GLU A 48 -20.20 -1.51 -7.34
CA GLU A 48 -21.13 -2.36 -8.10
C GLU A 48 -20.44 -3.24 -9.14
N GLU A 49 -19.37 -2.72 -9.78
CA GLU A 49 -18.57 -3.44 -10.78
C GLU A 49 -17.52 -4.35 -10.12
N LEU A 50 -16.95 -3.91 -9.00
CA LEU A 50 -15.83 -4.56 -8.33
C LEU A 50 -16.26 -5.62 -7.29
N GLY A 51 -17.37 -5.41 -6.61
CA GLY A 51 -17.80 -6.19 -5.45
C GLY A 51 -18.18 -7.65 -5.77
N SER A 52 -18.52 -7.93 -7.04
CA SER A 52 -18.80 -9.29 -7.51
C SER A 52 -17.57 -10.06 -8.01
N LEU A 53 -16.41 -9.40 -8.12
CA LEU A 53 -15.19 -10.02 -8.64
C LEU A 53 -14.54 -10.94 -7.62
N THR A 54 -13.88 -11.99 -8.10
CA THR A 54 -13.02 -12.81 -7.25
C THR A 54 -11.74 -12.06 -6.89
N THR A 55 -11.03 -12.49 -5.85
CA THR A 55 -9.77 -11.87 -5.41
C THR A 55 -8.74 -11.74 -6.55
N ASP A 56 -8.66 -12.76 -7.42
CA ASP A 56 -7.74 -12.78 -8.56
C ASP A 56 -8.11 -11.77 -9.65
N GLN A 57 -9.39 -11.41 -9.76
CA GLN A 57 -9.91 -10.44 -10.74
C GLN A 57 -9.96 -9.02 -10.19
N LEU A 58 -10.18 -8.87 -8.89
CA LEU A 58 -10.34 -7.59 -8.21
C LEU A 58 -9.06 -6.76 -8.28
N THR A 59 -7.90 -7.36 -7.98
CA THR A 59 -6.63 -6.63 -7.95
C THR A 59 -6.28 -6.00 -9.30
N PRO A 60 -6.31 -6.74 -10.43
CA PRO A 60 -6.07 -6.15 -11.75
C PRO A 60 -7.11 -5.10 -12.17
N ALA A 61 -8.37 -5.27 -11.79
CA ALA A 61 -9.44 -4.32 -12.11
C ALA A 61 -9.23 -2.98 -11.38
N VAL A 62 -8.90 -3.03 -10.09
CA VAL A 62 -8.58 -1.84 -9.29
C VAL A 62 -7.30 -1.17 -9.78
N GLU A 63 -6.25 -1.94 -10.09
CA GLU A 63 -4.99 -1.41 -10.65
C GLU A 63 -5.25 -0.58 -11.92
N LYS A 64 -6.11 -1.09 -12.83
CA LYS A 64 -6.48 -0.41 -14.07
C LYS A 64 -7.16 0.94 -13.83
N LEU A 65 -8.04 1.01 -12.82
CA LEU A 65 -8.74 2.24 -12.44
C LEU A 65 -7.82 3.23 -11.71
N MET A 66 -6.87 2.73 -10.92
CA MET A 66 -5.91 3.60 -10.21
C MET A 66 -4.97 4.30 -11.18
N HIS A 67 -4.37 3.55 -12.10
CA HIS A 67 -3.39 4.08 -13.04
C HIS A 67 -3.47 3.31 -14.37
N GLN A 68 -3.73 4.00 -15.48
CA GLN A 68 -3.51 3.42 -16.80
C GLN A 68 -2.01 3.19 -16.97
N THR A 69 -1.61 1.94 -17.15
CA THR A 69 -0.21 1.59 -17.38
C THR A 69 0.00 1.30 -18.86
N ALA A 70 1.20 1.54 -19.39
CA ALA A 70 1.50 1.22 -20.79
C ALA A 70 1.28 -0.28 -21.15
N LYS A 71 1.28 -1.17 -20.14
CA LYS A 71 1.01 -2.62 -20.30
C LYS A 71 -0.46 -3.00 -20.11
N ARG A 72 -1.28 -2.10 -19.53
CA ARG A 72 -2.72 -2.27 -19.24
C ARG A 72 -3.38 -0.88 -19.37
N PRO A 73 -3.63 -0.43 -20.62
CA PRO A 73 -4.24 0.86 -20.90
C PRO A 73 -5.71 0.90 -20.44
#